data_AF-A0A836VSK9-F1
#
_entry.id   AF-A0A836VSK9-F1
#
_cell.length_a   1.000
_cell.length_b   1.000
_cell.length_c   1.000
_cell.angle_alpha   90.00
_cell.angle_beta   90.00
_cell.angle_gamma   90.00
#
_symmetry.space_group_name_H-M   'P 1'
#
loop_
_entity.id
_entity.type
_entity.pdbx_description
1 polymer ?
#
loop_
_entity_poly.entity_id
_entity_poly.type
_entity_poly.pdbx_seq_one_letter_code
_entity_poly.pdbx_strand_id
1 'polypeptide(L)'
;LEWDDLIAAIRDDKPYNEVERGAIASLVTSMGRMSAHTGQIITYEQILNCKHEFAPNVDKLTMDSPAPLKADKDGRYPVPMPGILKDREYQT
;
A
#
# COMPACT_ATOMS: atom_id res chain seq x y z
N LEU A 1 22.06 -7.43 7.71
CA LEU A 1 22.47 -7.16 6.31
C LEU A 1 22.25 -5.69 5.99
N GLU A 2 21.05 -5.21 5.65
CA GLU A 2 20.83 -3.78 5.32
C GLU A 2 21.29 -2.81 6.42
N TRP A 3 20.87 -3.04 7.67
CA TRP A 3 21.32 -2.22 8.81
C TRP A 3 22.84 -2.19 8.98
N ASP A 4 23.52 -3.32 8.76
CA ASP A 4 24.98 -3.40 8.88
C ASP A 4 25.67 -2.62 7.76
N ASP A 5 25.15 -2.73 6.54
CA ASP A 5 25.65 -2.04 5.35
C ASP A 5 25.45 -0.52 5.46
N LEU A 6 24.29 -0.07 5.94
CA LEU A 6 23.99 1.34 6.20
C LEU A 6 24.96 1.94 7.23
N ILE A 7 25.15 1.25 8.37
CA ILE A 7 26.04 1.73 9.44
C ILE A 7 27.49 1.76 8.96
N ALA A 8 27.94 0.77 8.18
CA ALA A 8 29.28 0.76 7.60
C ALA A 8 29.47 1.93 6.62
N ALA A 9 28.50 2.20 5.74
CA ALA A 9 28.56 3.31 4.79
C ALA A 9 28.65 4.68 5.49
N ILE A 10 27.88 4.88 6.58
CA ILE A 10 27.95 6.10 7.40
C ILE A 10 29.33 6.25 8.05
N ARG A 11 29.85 5.18 8.65
CA ARG A 11 31.16 5.21 9.35
C ARG A 11 32.33 5.48 8.40
N ASP A 12 32.23 4.98 7.18
CA ASP A 12 33.28 5.10 6.17
C ASP A 12 33.09 6.32 5.25
N ASP A 13 32.07 7.16 5.48
CA ASP A 13 31.69 8.31 4.63
C ASP A 13 31.53 7.92 3.14
N LYS A 14 30.81 6.81 2.90
CA LYS A 14 30.56 6.27 1.57
C LYS A 14 29.13 6.55 1.11
N PRO A 15 28.92 6.93 -0.16
CA PRO A 15 27.57 6.98 -0.72
C PRO A 15 26.96 5.58 -0.75
N TYR A 16 25.75 5.46 -0.22
CA TYR A 16 25.00 4.21 -0.19
C TYR A 16 23.51 4.51 -0.44
N ASN A 17 22.91 3.78 -1.37
CA ASN A 17 21.56 4.05 -1.84
C ASN A 17 20.84 2.74 -2.18
N GLU A 18 19.79 2.42 -1.42
CA GLU A 18 18.89 1.29 -1.68
C GLU A 18 17.47 1.74 -2.06
N VAL A 19 17.28 3.01 -2.44
CA VAL A 19 15.96 3.58 -2.73
C VAL A 19 15.19 2.75 -3.76
N GLU A 20 15.86 2.28 -4.82
CA GLU A 20 15.22 1.43 -5.83
C GLU A 20 14.67 0.13 -5.21
N ARG A 21 15.49 -0.58 -4.44
CA ARG A 21 15.09 -1.81 -3.74
C ARG A 21 13.95 -1.56 -2.75
N GLY A 22 14.02 -0.47 -1.98
CA GLY A 22 12.97 -0.10 -1.02
C GLY A 22 11.65 0.28 -1.69
N ALA A 23 11.71 1.02 -2.81
CA ALA A 23 10.54 1.37 -3.61
C ALA A 23 9.90 0.12 -4.22
N ILE A 24 10.71 -0.78 -4.78
CA ILE A 24 10.24 -2.07 -5.31
C ILE A 24 9.59 -2.91 -4.22
N ALA A 25 10.21 -3.02 -3.03
CA ALA A 25 9.66 -3.77 -1.89
C ALA A 25 8.27 -3.24 -1.46
N SER A 26 8.11 -1.92 -1.45
CA SER A 26 6.82 -1.27 -1.15
C SER A 26 5.79 -1.56 -2.25
N LEU A 27 6.18 -1.48 -3.52
CA LEU A 27 5.30 -1.77 -4.65
C LEU A 27 4.82 -3.23 -4.64
N VAL A 28 5.71 -4.20 -4.41
CA VAL A 28 5.31 -5.62 -4.36
C VAL A 28 4.47 -5.96 -3.12
N THR A 29 4.57 -5.17 -2.05
CA THR A 29 3.62 -5.26 -0.93
C THR A 29 2.20 -4.89 -1.38
N SER A 30 2.05 -3.80 -2.13
CA SER A 30 0.77 -3.43 -2.76
C SER A 30 0.29 -4.47 -3.77
N MET A 31 1.22 -5.10 -4.51
CA MET A 31 0.91 -6.21 -5.42
C MET A 31 0.28 -7.39 -4.67
N GLY A 32 0.90 -7.81 -3.55
CA GLY A 32 0.40 -8.88 -2.69
C GLY A 32 -0.97 -8.54 -2.11
N ARG A 33 -1.16 -7.29 -1.67
CA ARG A 33 -2.47 -6.79 -1.19
C ARG A 33 -3.56 -6.91 -2.27
N MET A 34 -3.29 -6.41 -3.48
CA MET A 34 -4.24 -6.52 -4.59
C MET A 34 -4.55 -7.97 -4.93
N SER A 35 -3.53 -8.82 -5.06
CA SER A 35 -3.73 -10.26 -5.31
C SER A 35 -4.60 -10.94 -4.25
N ALA A 36 -4.35 -10.66 -2.97
CA ALA A 36 -5.10 -11.26 -1.87
C ALA A 36 -6.57 -10.80 -1.87
N HIS A 37 -6.84 -9.52 -2.13
CA HIS A 37 -8.20 -8.99 -2.07
C HIS A 37 -9.01 -9.24 -3.36
N THR A 38 -8.39 -9.29 -4.53
CA THR A 38 -9.13 -9.56 -5.78
C THR A 38 -9.18 -11.04 -6.15
N GLY A 39 -8.33 -11.87 -5.52
CA GLY A 39 -8.19 -13.28 -5.88
C GLY A 39 -7.58 -13.49 -7.27
N GLN A 40 -6.77 -12.53 -7.75
CA GLN A 40 -6.19 -12.55 -9.08
C GLN A 40 -4.67 -12.58 -9.05
N ILE A 41 -4.09 -13.12 -10.13
CA ILE A 41 -2.67 -12.94 -10.44
C ILE A 41 -2.48 -11.48 -10.83
N ILE A 42 -1.71 -10.75 -10.04
CA ILE A 42 -1.30 -9.37 -10.33
C ILE A 42 0.19 -9.41 -10.70
N THR A 43 0.52 -8.93 -11.89
CA THR A 43 1.91 -8.81 -12.33
C THR A 43 2.55 -7.54 -11.82
N TYR A 44 3.88 -7.50 -11.84
CA TYR A 44 4.65 -6.31 -11.48
C TYR A 44 4.23 -5.08 -12.30
N GLU A 45 4.11 -5.23 -13.62
CA GLU A 45 3.68 -4.14 -14.51
C GLU A 45 2.25 -3.67 -14.23
N GLN A 46 1.35 -4.58 -13.85
CA GLN A 46 -0.03 -4.21 -13.53
C GLN A 46 -0.10 -3.38 -12.25
N ILE A 47 0.67 -3.73 -11.21
CA ILE A 47 0.67 -2.93 -9.98
C ILE A 47 1.41 -1.61 -10.18
N LEU A 48 2.51 -1.59 -10.93
CA LEU A 48 3.30 -0.39 -11.22
C LEU A 48 2.46 0.66 -11.94
N ASN A 49 1.60 0.21 -12.87
CA ASN A 49 0.72 1.08 -13.67
C ASN A 49 -0.72 1.14 -13.12
N CYS A 50 -0.93 0.74 -11.86
CA CYS A 50 -2.25 0.70 -11.26
C CYS A 50 -2.82 2.11 -11.06
N LYS A 51 -4.07 2.33 -11.47
CA LYS A 51 -4.79 3.60 -11.26
C LYS A 51 -5.59 3.65 -9.97
N HIS A 52 -5.63 2.55 -9.22
CA HIS A 52 -6.38 2.47 -7.98
C HIS A 52 -5.68 3.29 -6.90
N GLU A 53 -6.36 4.31 -6.40
CA GLU A 53 -5.88 5.13 -5.29
C GLU A 53 -6.37 4.54 -3.96
N PHE A 54 -5.45 4.03 -3.15
CA PHE A 54 -5.76 3.38 -1.88
C PHE A 54 -6.13 4.35 -0.76
N ALA A 55 -5.76 5.63 -0.88
CA ALA A 55 -6.03 6.65 0.14
C ALA A 55 -6.51 7.97 -0.50
N PRO A 56 -7.71 7.98 -1.11
CA PRO A 56 -8.22 9.18 -1.77
C PRO A 56 -8.31 10.36 -0.81
N ASN A 57 -7.80 11.52 -1.24
CA ASN A 57 -7.80 12.77 -0.48
C ASN A 57 -7.01 12.73 0.84
N VAL A 58 -6.06 11.80 1.00
CA VAL A 58 -5.22 11.71 2.21
C VAL A 58 -4.45 12.99 2.48
N ASP A 59 -4.03 13.69 1.43
CA ASP A 59 -3.35 14.99 1.45
C ASP A 59 -4.21 16.13 1.99
N LYS A 60 -5.54 15.95 2.03
CA LYS A 60 -6.51 16.95 2.50
C LYS A 60 -6.98 16.71 3.94
N LEU A 61 -6.51 15.65 4.59
CA LEU A 61 -6.91 15.35 5.96
C LEU A 61 -6.30 16.36 6.94
N THR A 62 -7.15 16.82 7.86
CA THR A 62 -6.79 17.69 8.98
C THR A 62 -7.22 17.03 10.28
N MET A 63 -6.80 17.58 11.42
CA MET A 63 -7.21 17.07 12.73
C MET A 63 -8.72 17.17 12.97
N ASP A 64 -9.40 18.10 12.29
CA ASP A 64 -10.86 18.29 12.39
C ASP A 64 -11.64 17.48 11.34
N SER A 65 -10.96 16.77 10.44
CA SER A 65 -11.60 16.00 9.40
C SER A 65 -12.35 14.79 9.98
N PRO A 66 -13.54 14.45 9.44
CA PRO A 66 -14.22 13.23 9.86
C PRO A 66 -13.39 12.00 9.49
N ALA A 67 -13.61 10.90 10.22
CA ALA A 67 -13.00 9.61 9.89
C ALA A 67 -13.30 9.23 8.41
N PRO A 68 -12.29 8.86 7.60
CA PRO A 68 -12.49 8.45 6.21
C PRO A 68 -13.40 7.23 6.07
N LEU A 69 -13.38 6.35 7.08
CA LEU A 69 -14.23 5.19 7.18
C LEU A 69 -15.30 5.43 8.25
N LYS A 70 -16.57 5.52 7.84
CA LYS A 70 -17.71 5.73 8.74
C LYS A 70 -18.40 4.41 9.02
N ALA A 71 -18.83 4.23 10.26
CA ALA A 71 -19.71 3.13 10.63
C ALA A 71 -21.11 3.35 10.01
N ASP A 72 -21.80 2.25 9.72
CA ASP A 72 -23.19 2.28 9.30
C ASP A 72 -24.14 2.57 10.49
N LYS A 73 -25.45 2.57 10.22
CA LYS A 73 -26.49 2.82 11.23
C LYS A 73 -26.50 1.84 12.40
N ASP A 74 -25.92 0.65 12.22
CA ASP A 74 -25.84 -0.41 13.22
C ASP A 74 -24.46 -0.43 13.90
N GLY A 75 -23.59 0.54 13.59
CA GLY A 75 -22.23 0.63 14.13
C GLY A 75 -21.22 -0.32 13.48
N ARG A 76 -21.55 -0.92 12.32
CA ARG A 76 -20.65 -1.84 11.61
C ARG A 76 -19.83 -1.11 10.56
N TYR A 77 -18.68 -1.68 10.23
CA TYR A 77 -17.80 -1.18 9.17
C TYR A 77 -17.86 -2.09 7.94
N PRO A 78 -17.63 -1.55 6.73
CA PRO A 78 -17.46 -2.35 5.52
C PRO A 78 -16.40 -3.43 5.71
N VAL A 79 -16.73 -4.64 5.29
CA VAL A 79 -15.79 -5.77 5.27
C VAL A 79 -15.33 -6.02 3.84
N PRO A 80 -14.06 -6.38 3.63
CA PRO A 80 -13.59 -6.73 2.29
C PRO A 80 -14.28 -8.02 1.83
N MET A 81 -14.43 -8.18 0.52
CA MET A 81 -15.00 -9.40 -0.09
C MET A 81 -13.98 -10.10 -1.02
N PRO A 82 -12.96 -10.78 -0.46
CA PRO A 82 -11.86 -11.34 -1.22
C PRO A 82 -12.29 -12.29 -2.32
N GLY A 83 -11.83 -12.06 -3.55
CA GLY A 83 -12.12 -12.93 -4.70
C GLY A 83 -13.55 -12.84 -5.26
N ILE A 84 -14.46 -12.16 -4.55
CA ILE A 84 -15.81 -11.84 -5.04
C ILE A 84 -15.75 -10.54 -5.84
N LEU A 85 -15.19 -9.48 -5.23
CA LEU A 85 -14.85 -8.26 -5.93
C LEU A 85 -13.48 -8.42 -6.58
N LYS A 86 -13.41 -8.23 -7.90
CA LYS A 86 -12.20 -8.48 -8.69
C LYS A 86 -11.39 -7.23 -8.99
N ASP A 87 -11.96 -6.05 -8.81
CA ASP A 87 -11.30 -4.78 -9.12
C ASP A 87 -10.89 -3.98 -7.87
N ARG A 88 -11.45 -4.29 -6.70
CA ARG A 88 -11.22 -3.59 -5.43
C ARG A 88 -11.60 -4.47 -4.23
N GLU A 89 -11.30 -4.02 -3.02
CA GLU A 89 -11.52 -4.78 -1.78
C GLU A 89 -12.94 -4.65 -1.24
N TYR A 90 -13.52 -3.45 -1.33
CA TYR A 90 -14.81 -3.08 -0.73
C TYR A 90 -15.84 -2.70 -1.79
N GLN A 91 -17.11 -3.01 -1.52
CA GLN A 91 -18.21 -2.53 -2.34
C GLN A 91 -18.42 -1.04 -2.06
N THR A 92 -18.11 -0.21 -3.06
CA THR A 92 -18.41 1.23 -3.06
C THR A 92 -19.89 1.51 -3.20
#